data_AF-A0A8T2K5R6-F1
#
_entry.id   AF-A0A8T2K5R6-F1
#
_cell.length_a   1.000
_cell.length_b   1.000
_cell.length_c   1.000
_cell.angle_alpha   90.00
_cell.angle_beta   90.00
_cell.angle_gamma   90.00
#
_symmetry.space_group_name_H-M   'P 1'
#
loop_
_entity.id
_entity.type
_entity.pdbx_description
1 polymer ?
#
loop_
_entity_poly.entity_id
_entity_poly.type
_entity_poly.pdbx_seq_one_letter_code
_entity_poly.pdbx_strand_id
1 'polypeptide(L)'
;MELECQPLEIQNNKYLALENTLTITDPDKEDEGNYTCVVHFNYNDVTFSLTRAVDMTLRVLPELRQPLIRNPKNDIVKVELGSPVTLRCEVLNRVDIGMIWYINDTFVDSYYNFDPRIILEDVNTTVSANGEPMLVSNLHFLEVKEEDYNKKFFCVLFVPANPMAYVILQPPDPNLQPFLIAFFVSLVFLAITIVIAMKIFKVDIVLWYRSSCFASKIVKDGKLYDAYVMYPKNVSGPVSQFIEMFVLMVLPEVLERKCAYRLFIFGRDELPGEGISDVINEAISQSRRLIIILGATLPEYHLKDDFEQQIAMYDALIRNKMKVILVELEKISYYKNMPESIRYIKQKQGAVRWKGEFTDKNLSKKTKFWKHLRYYMPQEQHKDLEDMYSNSDNKC
;
A
#
# COMPACT_ATOMS: atom_id res chain seq x y z
N MET A 1 -19.70 53.86 84.38
CA MET A 1 -19.32 54.62 83.19
C MET A 1 -20.43 54.36 82.19
N GLU A 2 -21.43 55.24 82.16
CA GLU A 2 -22.53 55.15 81.19
C GLU A 2 -21.91 55.31 79.80
N LEU A 3 -22.06 54.31 78.93
CA LEU A 3 -21.64 54.46 77.53
C LEU A 3 -22.64 55.41 76.86
N GLU A 4 -22.19 56.62 76.54
CA GLU A 4 -22.96 57.54 75.69
C GLU A 4 -23.04 56.93 74.28
N CYS A 5 -24.26 56.60 73.83
CA CYS A 5 -24.49 56.22 72.44
C CYS A 5 -24.21 57.42 71.52
N GLN A 6 -23.30 57.26 70.56
CA GLN A 6 -23.06 58.26 69.53
C GLN A 6 -24.08 58.08 68.38
N PRO A 7 -24.73 59.17 67.92
CA PRO A 7 -25.67 59.07 66.80
C PRO A 7 -24.92 58.75 65.49
N LEU A 8 -25.38 57.74 64.77
CA LEU A 8 -24.85 57.36 63.45
C LEU A 8 -25.34 58.33 62.36
N GLU A 9 -24.44 58.75 61.47
CA GLU A 9 -24.78 59.53 60.29
C GLU A 9 -25.35 58.62 59.18
N ILE A 10 -26.66 58.43 59.20
CA ILE A 10 -27.44 57.45 58.41
C ILE A 10 -27.52 57.75 56.89
N GLN A 11 -27.02 58.90 56.44
CA GLN A 11 -27.07 59.33 55.02
C GLN A 11 -25.67 59.62 54.46
N ASN A 12 -24.70 58.78 54.80
CA ASN A 12 -23.36 58.84 54.22
C ASN A 12 -23.11 57.59 53.37
N ASN A 13 -22.06 57.57 52.53
CA ASN A 13 -21.78 56.41 51.67
C ASN A 13 -21.49 55.11 52.47
N LYS A 14 -21.15 55.24 53.76
CA LYS A 14 -20.82 54.10 54.65
C LYS A 14 -22.04 53.50 55.34
N TYR A 15 -22.91 54.30 55.97
CA TYR A 15 -24.08 53.82 56.71
C TYR A 15 -25.36 54.25 56.01
N LEU A 16 -26.23 53.27 55.73
CA LEU A 16 -27.50 53.50 55.06
C LEU A 16 -28.60 52.78 55.82
N ALA A 17 -29.51 53.53 56.45
CA ALA A 17 -30.65 52.95 57.16
C ALA A 17 -31.95 53.14 56.37
N LEU A 18 -32.62 52.03 56.09
CA LEU A 18 -33.92 51.96 55.41
C LEU A 18 -34.88 51.17 56.30
N GLU A 19 -35.95 51.82 56.76
CA GLU A 19 -36.97 51.26 57.65
C GLU A 19 -36.36 50.55 58.88
N ASN A 20 -36.30 49.22 58.85
CA ASN A 20 -35.84 48.36 59.95
C ASN A 20 -34.44 47.77 59.70
N THR A 21 -33.74 48.19 58.64
CA THR A 21 -32.45 47.61 58.22
C THR A 21 -31.36 48.69 58.18
N LEU A 22 -30.23 48.43 58.86
CA LEU A 22 -29.00 49.20 58.73
C LEU A 22 -28.03 48.43 57.80
N THR A 23 -27.58 49.08 56.74
CA THR A 23 -26.56 48.56 55.82
C THR A 23 -25.26 49.33 56.05
N ILE A 24 -24.16 48.60 56.22
CA ILE A 24 -22.81 49.15 56.35
C ILE A 24 -22.00 48.71 55.13
N THR A 25 -21.52 49.67 54.35
CA THR A 25 -20.72 49.41 53.14
C THR A 25 -19.24 49.33 53.52
N ASP A 26 -18.56 48.27 53.07
CA ASP A 26 -17.12 48.01 53.35
C ASP A 26 -16.79 48.08 54.86
N PRO A 27 -17.38 47.18 55.68
CA PRO A 27 -17.24 47.26 57.13
C PRO A 27 -15.82 46.93 57.57
N ASP A 28 -15.28 47.76 58.46
CA ASP A 28 -13.97 47.59 59.08
C ASP A 28 -14.11 47.24 60.56
N LYS A 29 -12.99 46.89 61.21
CA LYS A 29 -13.01 46.45 62.61
C LYS A 29 -13.53 47.53 63.58
N GLU A 30 -13.54 48.80 63.20
CA GLU A 30 -14.09 49.89 64.01
C GLU A 30 -15.63 49.90 64.00
N ASP A 31 -16.26 49.25 63.01
CA ASP A 31 -17.71 49.08 62.92
C ASP A 31 -18.25 47.93 63.82
N GLU A 32 -17.38 47.17 64.48
CA GLU A 32 -17.79 46.14 65.45
C GLU A 32 -18.28 46.78 66.75
N GLY A 33 -19.51 46.44 67.17
CA GLY A 33 -20.09 47.02 68.37
C GLY A 33 -21.59 46.82 68.52
N ASN A 34 -22.15 47.45 69.56
CA ASN A 34 -23.57 47.41 69.88
C ASN A 34 -24.32 48.56 69.20
N TYR A 35 -25.20 48.21 68.26
CA TYR A 35 -26.06 49.14 67.55
C TYR A 35 -27.44 49.20 68.22
N THR A 36 -27.86 50.39 68.63
CA THR A 36 -29.19 50.58 69.25
C THR A 36 -30.13 51.28 68.29
N CYS A 37 -31.20 50.59 67.89
CA CYS A 37 -32.30 51.18 67.14
C CYS A 37 -33.30 51.81 68.12
N VAL A 38 -33.63 53.09 67.91
CA VAL A 38 -34.61 53.84 68.70
C VAL A 38 -35.79 54.21 67.79
N VAL A 39 -36.98 53.73 68.13
CA VAL A 39 -38.22 54.04 67.42
C VAL A 39 -39.10 54.89 68.31
N HIS A 40 -39.49 56.06 67.81
CA HIS A 40 -40.45 56.94 68.48
C HIS A 40 -41.85 56.71 67.90
N PHE A 41 -42.84 56.50 68.77
CA PHE A 41 -44.24 56.40 68.38
C PHE A 41 -45.13 57.22 69.32
N ASN A 42 -46.21 57.78 68.78
CA ASN A 42 -47.14 58.60 69.55
C ASN A 42 -48.38 57.79 69.92
N TYR A 43 -48.76 57.84 71.20
CA TYR A 43 -50.00 57.24 71.69
C TYR A 43 -50.65 58.21 72.69
N ASN A 44 -51.91 58.61 72.43
CA ASN A 44 -52.66 59.59 73.23
C ASN A 44 -51.88 60.89 73.51
N ASP A 45 -51.31 61.50 72.46
CA ASP A 45 -50.50 62.73 72.51
C ASP A 45 -49.23 62.67 73.38
N VAL A 46 -48.81 61.46 73.78
CA VAL A 46 -47.52 61.21 74.44
C VAL A 46 -46.61 60.42 73.50
N THR A 47 -45.39 60.91 73.30
CA THR A 47 -44.36 60.21 72.52
C THR A 47 -43.65 59.20 73.40
N PHE A 48 -43.72 57.93 73.03
CA PHE A 48 -42.98 56.83 73.64
C PHE A 48 -41.80 56.44 72.74
N SER A 49 -40.70 55.99 73.35
CA SER A 49 -39.53 55.46 72.65
C SER A 49 -39.32 53.99 72.97
N LEU A 50 -39.30 53.14 71.94
CA LEU A 50 -38.87 51.74 72.03
C LEU A 50 -37.43 51.64 71.55
N THR A 51 -36.58 50.95 72.33
CA THR A 51 -35.17 50.74 71.98
C THR A 51 -34.85 49.27 71.87
N ARG A 52 -34.10 48.88 70.82
CA ARG A 52 -33.54 47.53 70.68
C ARG A 52 -32.06 47.60 70.34
N ALA A 53 -31.23 46.95 71.15
CA ALA A 53 -29.81 46.80 70.88
C ALA A 53 -29.52 45.49 70.12
N VAL A 54 -28.58 45.55 69.18
CA VAL A 54 -28.07 44.43 68.39
C VAL A 54 -26.55 44.47 68.46
N ASP A 55 -25.94 43.36 68.88
CA ASP A 55 -24.49 43.21 68.89
C ASP A 55 -24.02 42.72 67.52
N MET A 56 -23.15 43.49 66.86
CA MET A 56 -22.62 43.19 65.54
C MET A 56 -21.15 42.85 65.65
N THR A 57 -20.80 41.60 65.30
CA THR A 57 -19.41 41.11 65.26
C THR A 57 -18.99 40.86 63.83
N LEU A 58 -17.77 41.31 63.48
CA LEU A 58 -17.22 41.11 62.15
C LEU A 58 -16.33 39.88 62.12
N ARG A 59 -16.60 38.97 61.19
CA ARG A 59 -15.75 37.79 60.94
C ARG A 59 -15.04 37.98 59.61
N VAL A 60 -13.74 38.26 59.67
CA VAL A 60 -12.89 38.24 58.48
C VAL A 60 -12.66 36.79 58.09
N LEU A 61 -13.24 36.37 56.97
CA LEU A 61 -12.90 35.08 56.35
C LEU A 61 -11.46 35.20 55.82
N PRO A 62 -10.53 34.30 56.20
CA PRO A 62 -9.18 34.31 55.62
C PRO A 62 -9.30 34.20 54.10
N GLU A 63 -8.43 34.90 53.36
CA GLU A 63 -8.39 34.89 51.88
C GLU A 63 -8.65 33.47 51.37
N LEU A 64 -9.86 33.24 50.83
CA LEU A 64 -10.19 31.94 50.25
C LEU A 64 -9.21 31.71 49.11
N ARG A 65 -8.38 30.68 49.22
CA ARG A 65 -7.69 30.14 48.04
C ARG A 65 -8.76 29.85 47.00
N GLN A 66 -8.63 30.46 45.83
CA GLN A 66 -9.57 30.24 44.74
C GLN A 66 -9.67 28.74 44.45
N PRO A 67 -10.89 28.21 44.24
CA PRO A 67 -11.06 26.80 43.95
C PRO A 67 -10.35 26.47 42.64
N LEU A 68 -9.60 25.36 42.64
CA LEU A 68 -8.78 24.95 41.51
C LEU A 68 -9.40 23.71 40.85
N ILE A 69 -9.77 23.84 39.57
CA ILE A 69 -10.17 22.70 38.74
C ILE A 69 -8.91 21.87 38.43
N ARG A 70 -8.82 20.68 39.02
CA ARG A 70 -7.73 19.73 38.83
C ARG A 70 -7.94 18.89 37.57
N ASN A 71 -9.19 18.54 37.30
CA ASN A 71 -9.64 17.79 36.14
C ASN A 71 -11.02 18.31 35.70
N PRO A 72 -11.33 18.46 34.42
CA PRO A 72 -10.42 18.30 33.26
C PRO A 72 -9.44 19.48 33.12
N LYS A 73 -8.38 19.30 32.31
CA LYS A 73 -7.43 20.36 31.93
C LYS A 73 -7.50 20.66 30.43
N ASN A 74 -8.72 20.86 29.92
CA ASN A 74 -8.97 21.07 28.48
C ASN A 74 -8.54 19.84 27.66
N ASP A 75 -8.94 18.67 28.14
CA ASP A 75 -8.48 17.37 27.65
C ASP A 75 -9.32 16.83 26.50
N ILE A 76 -8.74 15.88 25.76
CA ILE A 76 -9.41 15.14 24.70
C ILE A 76 -9.45 13.66 25.10
N VAL A 77 -10.63 13.07 25.09
CA VAL A 77 -10.85 11.66 25.40
C VAL A 77 -11.29 10.94 24.13
N LYS A 78 -10.51 9.93 23.72
CA LYS A 78 -10.84 9.09 22.56
C LYS A 78 -11.74 7.95 22.99
N VAL A 79 -12.91 7.83 22.38
CA VAL A 79 -13.98 6.91 22.79
C VAL A 79 -14.61 6.28 21.55
N GLU A 80 -14.85 4.98 21.59
CA GLU A 80 -15.53 4.24 20.51
C GLU A 80 -17.03 4.56 20.47
N LEU A 81 -17.60 4.59 19.26
CA LEU A 81 -19.03 4.79 19.08
C LEU A 81 -19.79 3.65 19.78
N GLY A 82 -20.81 4.00 20.55
CA GLY A 82 -21.63 3.05 21.31
C GLY A 82 -21.04 2.62 22.65
N SER A 83 -19.81 3.03 22.98
CA SER A 83 -19.18 2.67 24.26
C SER A 83 -19.58 3.62 25.39
N PRO A 84 -19.60 3.15 26.66
CA PRO A 84 -19.85 4.01 27.81
C PRO A 84 -18.60 4.84 28.16
N VAL A 85 -18.78 6.11 28.55
CA VAL A 85 -17.71 6.97 29.05
C VAL A 85 -18.17 7.82 30.22
N THR A 86 -17.26 8.07 31.17
CA THR A 86 -17.51 8.97 32.30
C THR A 86 -16.55 10.14 32.25
N LEU A 87 -17.09 11.35 32.17
CA LEU A 87 -16.35 12.59 32.26
C LEU A 87 -16.33 13.05 33.72
N ARG A 88 -15.14 13.24 34.28
CA ARG A 88 -14.96 13.51 35.70
C ARG A 88 -14.46 14.92 35.93
N CYS A 89 -15.17 15.71 36.72
CA CYS A 89 -14.70 17.01 37.18
C CYS A 89 -14.21 16.91 38.62
N GLU A 90 -12.98 17.36 38.87
CA GLU A 90 -12.31 17.31 40.17
C GLU A 90 -11.89 18.73 40.57
N VAL A 91 -12.37 19.19 41.72
CA VAL A 91 -12.12 20.57 42.18
C VAL A 91 -11.60 20.54 43.61
N LEU A 92 -10.41 21.10 43.81
CA LEU A 92 -9.83 21.30 45.15
C LEU A 92 -10.51 22.50 45.80
N ASN A 93 -11.16 22.27 46.94
CA ASN A 93 -12.03 23.27 47.52
C ASN A 93 -12.26 23.05 49.03
N ARG A 94 -12.26 24.13 49.81
CA ARG A 94 -12.41 24.11 51.28
C ARG A 94 -13.78 24.60 51.79
N VAL A 95 -14.68 25.04 50.90
CA VAL A 95 -16.02 25.57 51.21
C VAL A 95 -17.04 24.92 50.31
N ASP A 96 -18.32 24.80 50.66
CA ASP A 96 -19.32 24.27 49.73
C ASP A 96 -19.54 25.24 48.55
N ILE A 97 -19.24 24.77 47.33
CA ILE A 97 -19.36 25.53 46.07
C ILE A 97 -20.19 24.70 45.10
N GLY A 98 -21.12 25.34 44.39
CA GLY A 98 -21.85 24.71 43.30
C GLY A 98 -20.95 24.50 42.08
N MET A 99 -21.08 23.35 41.42
CA MET A 99 -20.46 23.10 40.11
C MET A 99 -21.41 22.33 39.22
N ILE A 100 -21.47 22.71 37.94
CA ILE A 100 -22.42 22.13 36.97
C ILE A 100 -21.74 21.96 35.62
N TRP A 101 -22.22 20.98 34.85
CA TRP A 101 -21.79 20.73 33.48
C TRP A 101 -22.60 21.53 32.46
N TYR A 102 -21.89 22.15 31.51
CA TYR A 102 -22.43 22.95 30.42
C TYR A 102 -21.97 22.46 29.06
N ILE A 103 -22.81 22.71 28.07
CA ILE A 103 -22.52 22.54 26.65
C ILE A 103 -23.15 23.71 25.89
N ASN A 104 -22.37 24.44 25.10
CA ASN A 104 -22.83 25.64 24.38
C ASN A 104 -23.69 26.60 25.23
N ASP A 105 -23.22 26.95 26.43
CA ASP A 105 -23.92 27.84 27.39
C ASP A 105 -25.29 27.34 27.89
N THR A 106 -25.59 26.04 27.69
CA THR A 106 -26.79 25.37 28.20
C THR A 106 -26.43 24.22 29.14
N PHE A 107 -27.31 23.92 30.11
CA PHE A 107 -27.16 22.76 30.98
C PHE A 107 -27.21 21.48 30.15
N VAL A 108 -26.33 20.52 30.43
CA VAL A 108 -26.22 19.27 29.66
C VAL A 108 -27.56 18.53 29.58
N ASP A 109 -28.28 18.38 30.69
CA ASP A 109 -29.60 17.71 30.69
C ASP A 109 -30.62 18.41 29.79
N SER A 110 -30.64 19.75 29.79
CA SER A 110 -31.52 20.53 28.93
C SER A 110 -31.12 20.44 27.46
N TYR A 111 -29.82 20.43 27.16
CA TYR A 111 -29.31 20.35 25.79
C TYR A 111 -29.72 19.03 25.11
N TYR A 112 -29.67 17.93 25.87
CA TYR A 112 -30.06 16.61 25.39
C TYR A 112 -31.54 16.28 25.62
N ASN A 113 -32.36 17.24 26.01
CA ASN A 113 -33.78 17.04 26.33
C ASN A 113 -34.02 15.87 27.30
N PHE A 114 -33.17 15.75 28.33
CA PHE A 114 -33.20 14.68 29.33
C PHE A 114 -33.08 13.27 28.72
N ASP A 115 -32.17 13.08 27.74
CA ASP A 115 -31.82 11.76 27.19
C ASP A 115 -31.38 10.84 28.35
N PRO A 116 -32.08 9.71 28.62
CA PRO A 116 -31.76 8.80 29.73
C PRO A 116 -30.38 8.14 29.62
N ARG A 117 -29.75 8.23 28.44
CA ARG A 117 -28.41 7.74 28.17
C ARG A 117 -27.34 8.60 28.82
N ILE A 118 -27.66 9.82 29.23
CA ILE A 118 -26.77 10.76 29.89
C ILE A 118 -27.21 10.89 31.34
N ILE A 119 -26.30 10.58 32.27
CA ILE A 119 -26.58 10.61 33.71
C ILE A 119 -25.62 11.59 34.35
N LEU A 120 -26.18 12.63 34.97
CA LEU A 120 -25.45 13.57 35.79
C LEU A 120 -25.45 13.08 37.24
N GLU A 121 -24.27 12.78 37.79
CA GLU A 121 -24.12 12.43 39.20
C GLU A 121 -24.12 13.69 40.07
N ASP A 122 -24.80 13.61 41.22
CA ASP A 122 -24.77 14.64 42.26
C ASP A 122 -23.33 14.93 42.71
N VAL A 123 -23.09 16.18 43.13
CA VAL A 123 -21.76 16.60 43.58
C VAL A 123 -21.40 15.87 44.88
N ASN A 124 -20.34 15.08 44.81
CA ASN A 124 -19.81 14.32 45.94
C ASN A 124 -18.57 14.97 46.51
N THR A 125 -18.42 14.95 47.84
CA THR A 125 -17.21 15.41 48.51
C THR A 125 -16.30 14.24 48.83
N THR A 126 -15.04 14.34 48.40
CA THR A 126 -14.00 13.33 48.58
C THR A 126 -12.75 13.97 49.15
N VAL A 127 -11.75 13.16 49.51
CA VAL A 127 -10.46 13.64 50.01
C VAL A 127 -9.40 13.36 48.95
N SER A 128 -8.64 14.39 48.58
CA SER A 128 -7.50 14.28 47.67
C SER A 128 -6.37 13.45 48.28
N ALA A 129 -5.45 12.95 47.45
CA ALA A 129 -4.27 12.21 47.90
C ALA A 129 -3.40 12.97 48.93
N ASN A 130 -3.50 14.31 48.95
CA ASN A 130 -2.77 15.19 49.86
C ASN A 130 -3.57 15.51 51.15
N GLY A 131 -4.72 14.88 51.37
CA GLY A 131 -5.58 15.12 52.54
C GLY A 131 -6.47 16.36 52.44
N GLU A 132 -6.50 17.05 51.29
CA GLU A 132 -7.35 18.22 51.08
C GLU A 132 -8.76 17.84 50.60
N PRO A 133 -9.83 18.54 51.04
CA PRO A 133 -11.19 18.33 50.54
C PRO A 133 -11.28 18.60 49.03
N MET A 134 -12.01 17.74 48.32
CA MET A 134 -12.14 17.75 46.87
C MET A 134 -13.57 17.41 46.45
N LEU A 135 -14.17 18.28 45.64
CA LEU A 135 -15.48 18.05 45.03
C LEU A 135 -15.32 17.25 43.74
N VAL A 136 -16.20 16.28 43.53
CA VAL A 136 -16.25 15.43 42.34
C VAL A 136 -17.67 15.43 41.76
N SER A 137 -17.78 15.65 40.45
CA SER A 137 -19.02 15.47 39.69
C SER A 137 -18.69 14.68 38.43
N ASN A 138 -19.48 13.64 38.20
CA ASN A 138 -19.34 12.78 37.03
C ASN A 138 -20.50 13.00 36.08
N LEU A 139 -20.17 13.09 34.80
CA LEU A 139 -21.12 13.08 33.70
C LEU A 139 -20.94 11.78 32.94
N HIS A 140 -21.91 10.88 33.06
CA HIS A 140 -21.88 9.55 32.46
C HIS A 140 -22.64 9.54 31.14
N PHE A 141 -22.00 8.99 30.11
CA PHE A 141 -22.62 8.60 28.85
C PHE A 141 -22.69 7.08 28.82
N LEU A 142 -23.89 6.50 28.76
CA LEU A 142 -24.07 5.05 28.68
C LEU A 142 -23.66 4.48 27.32
N GLU A 143 -23.83 5.27 26.25
CA GLU A 143 -23.55 4.83 24.88
C GLU A 143 -23.22 6.04 23.99
N VAL A 144 -21.96 6.37 23.74
CA VAL A 144 -21.57 7.56 22.95
C VAL A 144 -22.14 7.53 21.52
N LYS A 145 -22.83 8.60 21.12
CA LYS A 145 -23.38 8.78 19.76
C LYS A 145 -22.48 9.68 18.91
N GLU A 146 -22.67 9.66 17.59
CA GLU A 146 -21.89 10.49 16.66
C GLU A 146 -22.06 11.99 16.96
N GLU A 147 -23.25 12.38 17.41
CA GLU A 147 -23.54 13.75 17.82
C GLU A 147 -22.77 14.20 19.07
N ASP A 148 -22.24 13.29 19.88
CA ASP A 148 -21.51 13.64 21.11
C ASP A 148 -20.05 14.05 20.83
N TYR A 149 -19.52 13.69 19.66
CA TYR A 149 -18.14 13.98 19.29
C TYR A 149 -17.91 15.46 18.95
N ASN A 150 -16.67 15.91 19.19
CA ASN A 150 -16.19 17.26 18.89
C ASN A 150 -16.96 18.39 19.62
N LYS A 151 -17.74 18.03 20.64
CA LYS A 151 -18.39 18.98 21.54
C LYS A 151 -17.53 19.21 22.79
N LYS A 152 -17.58 20.43 23.31
CA LYS A 152 -16.90 20.82 24.55
C LYS A 152 -17.89 20.69 25.71
N PHE A 153 -17.62 19.75 26.61
CA PHE A 153 -18.34 19.61 27.86
C PHE A 153 -17.58 20.39 28.94
N PHE A 154 -18.15 21.50 29.40
CA PHE A 154 -17.54 22.41 30.36
C PHE A 154 -17.97 22.04 31.78
N CYS A 155 -17.02 21.93 32.70
CA CYS A 155 -17.29 21.97 34.13
C CYS A 155 -17.08 23.41 34.61
N VAL A 156 -18.12 24.03 35.16
CA VAL A 156 -18.12 25.44 35.58
C VAL A 156 -18.35 25.53 37.09
N LEU A 157 -17.56 26.36 37.77
CA LEU A 157 -17.73 26.65 39.20
C LEU A 157 -18.52 27.94 39.44
N PHE A 158 -19.47 27.91 40.36
CA PHE A 158 -20.27 29.08 40.75
C PHE A 158 -19.58 29.87 41.85
N VAL A 159 -18.49 30.54 41.48
CA VAL A 159 -17.72 31.48 42.32
C VAL A 159 -17.44 32.78 41.58
N PRO A 160 -17.07 33.87 42.28
CA PRO A 160 -16.53 35.05 41.62
C PRO A 160 -15.41 34.65 40.63
N ALA A 161 -15.54 35.09 39.37
CA ALA A 161 -14.74 34.73 38.19
C ALA A 161 -15.16 33.49 37.36
N ASN A 162 -16.12 32.68 37.81
CA ASN A 162 -16.66 31.51 37.08
C ASN A 162 -15.59 30.68 36.32
N PRO A 163 -14.57 30.14 37.02
CA PRO A 163 -13.54 29.34 36.37
C PRO A 163 -14.19 28.09 35.73
N MET A 164 -13.69 27.74 34.54
CA MET A 164 -14.22 26.64 33.76
C MET A 164 -13.09 25.84 33.09
N ALA A 165 -13.32 24.56 32.91
CA ALA A 165 -12.48 23.68 32.11
C ALA A 165 -13.34 22.75 31.27
N TYR A 166 -12.84 22.30 30.12
CA TYR A 166 -13.62 21.45 29.22
C TYR A 166 -12.97 20.11 28.96
N VAL A 167 -13.77 19.19 28.43
CA VAL A 167 -13.32 17.93 27.83
C VAL A 167 -14.02 17.72 26.50
N ILE A 168 -13.31 17.16 25.52
CA ILE A 168 -13.83 16.86 24.18
C ILE A 168 -13.78 15.36 23.94
N LEU A 169 -14.88 14.80 23.46
CA LEU A 169 -14.93 13.41 22.97
C LEU A 169 -14.47 13.37 21.51
N GLN A 170 -13.58 12.44 21.17
CA GLN A 170 -13.13 12.18 19.79
C GLN A 170 -13.22 10.69 19.44
N PRO A 171 -13.38 10.33 18.17
CA PRO A 171 -13.27 8.94 17.73
C PRO A 171 -11.84 8.42 17.92
N PRO A 172 -11.66 7.09 18.07
CA PRO A 172 -10.33 6.47 18.11
C PRO A 172 -9.59 6.63 16.78
N ASP A 173 -8.26 6.56 16.84
CA ASP A 173 -7.44 6.64 15.63
C ASP A 173 -7.69 5.43 14.71
N PRO A 174 -7.79 5.62 13.39
CA PRO A 174 -8.01 4.52 12.47
C PRO A 174 -6.84 3.53 12.49
N ASN A 175 -7.12 2.26 12.77
CA ASN A 175 -6.09 1.21 12.72
C ASN A 175 -5.78 0.81 11.27
N LEU A 176 -4.69 1.33 10.72
CA LEU A 176 -4.25 1.07 9.34
C LEU A 176 -3.45 -0.25 9.18
N GLN A 177 -3.08 -0.92 10.28
CA GLN A 177 -2.26 -2.14 10.23
C GLN A 177 -2.84 -3.26 9.32
N PRO A 178 -4.14 -3.63 9.39
CA PRO A 178 -4.67 -4.71 8.56
C PRO A 178 -4.65 -4.35 7.05
N PHE A 179 -4.87 -3.08 6.72
CA PHE A 179 -4.81 -2.60 5.33
C PHE A 179 -3.40 -2.68 4.76
N LEU A 180 -2.39 -2.29 5.55
CA LEU A 180 -0.99 -2.40 5.15
C LEU A 180 -0.59 -3.85 4.91
N ILE A 181 -0.96 -4.76 5.83
CA ILE A 181 -0.66 -6.20 5.69
C ILE A 181 -1.31 -6.75 4.41
N ALA A 182 -2.58 -6.46 4.16
CA ALA A 182 -3.29 -6.93 2.96
C ALA A 182 -2.63 -6.42 1.66
N PHE A 183 -2.19 -5.15 1.64
CA PHE A 183 -1.51 -4.56 0.49
C PHE A 183 -0.20 -5.29 0.16
N PHE A 184 0.66 -5.52 1.16
CA PHE A 184 1.94 -6.21 0.95
C PHE A 184 1.74 -7.67 0.51
N VAL A 185 0.76 -8.37 1.08
CA VAL A 185 0.42 -9.75 0.68
C VAL A 185 -0.03 -9.79 -0.78
N SER A 186 -0.90 -8.87 -1.19
CA SER A 186 -1.36 -8.77 -2.59
C SER A 186 -0.20 -8.51 -3.57
N LEU A 187 0.72 -7.63 -3.20
CA LEU A 187 1.90 -7.30 -4.03
C LEU A 187 2.79 -8.51 -4.27
N VAL A 188 3.00 -9.35 -3.25
CA VAL A 188 3.79 -10.59 -3.36
C VAL A 188 3.11 -11.58 -4.30
N PHE A 189 1.79 -11.77 -4.20
CA PHE A 189 1.04 -12.63 -5.12
C PHE A 189 1.14 -12.13 -6.57
N LEU A 190 1.05 -10.82 -6.79
CA LEU A 190 1.22 -10.22 -8.12
C LEU A 190 2.63 -10.49 -8.67
N ALA A 191 3.68 -10.33 -7.86
CA ALA A 191 5.04 -10.61 -8.29
C ALA A 191 5.22 -12.09 -8.68
N ILE A 192 4.69 -13.03 -7.88
CA ILE A 192 4.76 -14.46 -8.17
C ILE A 192 4.04 -14.80 -9.48
N THR A 193 2.84 -14.26 -9.71
CA THR A 193 2.09 -14.52 -10.95
C THR A 193 2.81 -13.98 -12.18
N ILE A 194 3.44 -12.80 -12.09
CA ILE A 194 4.28 -12.25 -13.16
C ILE A 194 5.46 -13.19 -13.45
N VAL A 195 6.18 -13.67 -12.41
CA VAL A 195 7.31 -14.60 -12.61
C VAL A 195 6.85 -15.90 -13.29
N ILE A 196 5.71 -16.45 -12.87
CA ILE A 196 5.15 -17.67 -13.49
C ILE A 196 4.78 -17.40 -14.94
N ALA A 197 4.09 -16.29 -15.24
CA ALA A 197 3.74 -15.89 -16.59
C ALA A 197 5.00 -15.73 -17.47
N MET A 198 6.04 -15.06 -16.97
CA MET A 198 7.32 -14.91 -17.65
C MET A 198 8.00 -16.25 -17.95
N LYS A 199 7.86 -17.25 -17.06
CA LYS A 199 8.39 -18.61 -17.30
C LYS A 199 7.59 -19.37 -18.35
N ILE A 200 6.26 -19.30 -18.31
CA ILE A 200 5.37 -20.00 -19.25
C ILE A 200 5.50 -19.39 -20.66
N PHE A 201 5.42 -18.07 -20.75
CA PHE A 201 5.43 -17.33 -22.02
C PHE A 201 6.83 -16.91 -22.46
N LYS A 202 7.90 -17.44 -21.84
CA LYS A 202 9.30 -17.08 -22.14
C LYS A 202 9.60 -17.06 -23.64
N VAL A 203 9.17 -18.10 -24.37
CA VAL A 203 9.41 -18.23 -25.82
C VAL A 203 8.66 -17.15 -26.59
N ASP A 204 7.38 -16.94 -26.28
CA ASP A 204 6.54 -15.94 -26.93
C ASP A 204 7.01 -14.51 -26.65
N ILE A 205 7.40 -14.21 -25.41
CA ILE A 205 7.93 -12.91 -25.01
C ILE A 205 9.25 -12.62 -25.73
N VAL A 206 10.17 -13.58 -25.82
CA VAL A 206 11.44 -13.39 -26.52
C VAL A 206 11.23 -13.22 -28.03
N LEU A 207 10.32 -14.00 -28.63
CA LEU A 207 10.00 -13.85 -30.05
C LEU A 207 9.31 -12.51 -30.34
N TRP A 208 8.38 -12.08 -29.47
CA TRP A 208 7.74 -10.77 -29.58
C TRP A 208 8.74 -9.64 -29.39
N TYR A 209 9.62 -9.72 -28.39
CA TYR A 209 10.67 -8.72 -28.18
C TYR A 209 11.60 -8.59 -29.38
N ARG A 210 12.04 -9.72 -29.97
CA ARG A 210 12.85 -9.73 -31.21
C ARG A 210 12.12 -9.11 -32.41
N SER A 211 10.79 -9.17 -32.42
CA SER A 211 9.95 -8.64 -33.49
C SER A 211 9.57 -7.16 -33.28
N SER A 212 9.48 -6.69 -32.04
CA SER A 212 8.90 -5.38 -31.69
C SER A 212 9.93 -4.33 -31.29
N CYS A 213 11.10 -4.72 -30.76
CA CYS A 213 12.10 -3.76 -30.28
C CYS A 213 13.17 -3.49 -31.33
N PHE A 214 13.42 -2.20 -31.54
CA PHE A 214 14.45 -1.56 -32.36
C PHE A 214 15.73 -2.39 -32.58
N ALA A 215 16.18 -2.39 -33.84
CA ALA A 215 17.38 -3.00 -34.41
C ALA A 215 17.19 -4.43 -34.97
N SER A 216 16.59 -4.50 -36.16
CA SER A 216 17.27 -5.18 -37.28
C SER A 216 18.64 -4.51 -37.53
N LYS A 217 19.52 -4.48 -36.53
CA LYS A 217 20.95 -4.36 -36.81
C LYS A 217 21.24 -5.64 -37.57
N ILE A 218 21.19 -5.55 -38.90
CA ILE A 218 21.80 -6.51 -39.79
C ILE A 218 23.12 -6.82 -39.12
N VAL A 219 23.26 -8.05 -38.64
CA VAL A 219 24.49 -8.45 -37.99
C VAL A 219 25.53 -8.37 -39.10
N LYS A 220 26.35 -7.30 -39.08
CA LYS A 220 27.42 -7.04 -40.04
C LYS A 220 28.60 -7.98 -39.79
N ASP A 221 28.34 -9.28 -39.63
CA ASP A 221 29.37 -10.31 -39.47
C ASP A 221 29.83 -10.89 -40.82
N GLY A 222 29.27 -10.40 -41.94
CA GLY A 222 29.61 -10.86 -43.28
C GLY A 222 29.12 -12.27 -43.61
N LYS A 223 28.36 -12.90 -42.70
CA LYS A 223 27.85 -14.27 -42.86
C LYS A 223 26.64 -14.30 -43.79
N LEU A 224 26.71 -15.17 -44.80
CA LEU A 224 25.69 -15.30 -45.83
C LEU A 224 24.46 -16.10 -45.39
N TYR A 225 24.62 -17.04 -44.45
CA TYR A 225 23.58 -18.00 -44.09
C TYR A 225 23.20 -17.90 -42.60
N ASP A 226 21.90 -17.96 -42.33
CA ASP A 226 21.38 -17.98 -40.96
C ASP A 226 21.57 -19.34 -40.30
N ALA A 227 21.53 -20.43 -41.08
CA ALA A 227 21.88 -21.76 -40.61
C ALA A 227 22.37 -22.70 -41.71
N TYR A 228 23.33 -23.54 -41.36
CA TYR A 228 23.72 -24.73 -42.11
C TYR A 228 22.88 -25.93 -41.65
N VAL A 229 22.33 -26.72 -42.57
CA VAL A 229 21.47 -27.87 -42.24
C VAL A 229 22.21 -29.18 -42.53
N MET A 230 22.43 -29.95 -41.46
CA MET A 230 23.04 -31.28 -41.50
C MET A 230 21.98 -32.35 -41.24
N TYR A 231 21.91 -33.36 -42.12
CA TYR A 231 20.97 -34.47 -42.04
C TYR A 231 21.60 -35.73 -42.66
N PRO A 232 21.13 -36.94 -42.30
CA PRO A 232 21.66 -38.18 -42.87
C PRO A 232 21.24 -38.34 -44.34
N LYS A 233 22.22 -38.48 -45.25
CA LYS A 233 22.03 -38.53 -46.72
C LYS A 233 22.08 -39.93 -47.34
N ASN A 234 22.57 -40.93 -46.60
CA ASN A 234 22.87 -42.28 -47.13
C ASN A 234 22.01 -43.38 -46.48
N VAL A 235 20.72 -43.11 -46.27
CA VAL A 235 19.80 -44.07 -45.64
C VAL A 235 18.86 -44.63 -46.71
N SER A 236 18.84 -45.94 -46.90
CA SER A 236 17.86 -46.58 -47.78
C SER A 236 16.59 -46.92 -46.98
N GLY A 237 15.43 -46.43 -47.42
CA GLY A 237 14.13 -46.82 -46.87
C GLY A 237 13.13 -45.66 -46.68
N PRO A 238 11.90 -45.96 -46.24
CA PRO A 238 10.82 -44.98 -46.11
C PRO A 238 11.13 -43.84 -45.11
N VAL A 239 11.98 -44.13 -44.11
CA VAL A 239 12.42 -43.13 -43.12
C VAL A 239 13.36 -42.08 -43.76
N SER A 240 14.19 -42.46 -44.74
CA SER A 240 15.05 -41.47 -45.44
C SER A 240 14.23 -40.51 -46.27
N GLN A 241 13.24 -41.04 -47.00
CA GLN A 241 12.32 -40.22 -47.79
C GLN A 241 11.58 -39.20 -46.93
N PHE A 242 11.21 -39.57 -45.69
CA PHE A 242 10.60 -38.67 -44.73
C PHE A 242 11.56 -37.56 -44.28
N ILE A 243 12.81 -37.89 -43.96
CA ILE A 243 13.83 -36.92 -43.56
C ILE A 243 14.13 -35.96 -44.71
N GLU A 244 14.37 -36.48 -45.91
CA GLU A 244 14.63 -35.69 -47.11
C GLU A 244 13.46 -34.76 -47.44
N MET A 245 12.22 -35.25 -47.42
CA MET A 245 11.04 -34.41 -47.60
C MET A 245 10.95 -33.32 -46.53
N PHE A 246 11.22 -33.63 -45.27
CA PHE A 246 11.24 -32.63 -44.21
C PHE A 246 12.30 -31.55 -44.47
N VAL A 247 13.53 -31.96 -44.79
CA VAL A 247 14.68 -31.08 -44.96
C VAL A 247 14.58 -30.22 -46.22
N LEU A 248 14.13 -30.79 -47.34
CA LEU A 248 14.16 -30.14 -48.64
C LEU A 248 12.86 -29.39 -48.98
N MET A 249 11.72 -29.79 -48.40
CA MET A 249 10.43 -29.15 -48.68
C MET A 249 9.89 -28.39 -47.47
N VAL A 250 9.76 -29.06 -46.31
CA VAL A 250 9.03 -28.49 -45.15
C VAL A 250 9.84 -27.43 -44.41
N LEU A 251 11.12 -27.69 -44.18
CA LEU A 251 12.01 -26.78 -43.49
C LEU A 251 12.18 -25.45 -44.26
N PRO A 252 12.44 -25.46 -45.59
CA PRO A 252 12.51 -24.23 -46.39
C PRO A 252 11.18 -23.49 -46.48
N GLU A 253 10.07 -24.21 -46.65
CA GLU A 253 8.72 -23.61 -46.72
C GLU A 253 8.38 -22.78 -45.47
N VAL A 254 8.81 -23.21 -44.28
CA VAL A 254 8.54 -22.46 -43.05
C VAL A 254 9.63 -21.45 -42.71
N LEU A 255 10.91 -21.85 -42.75
CA LEU A 255 12.00 -20.97 -42.31
C LEU A 255 12.38 -19.94 -43.37
N GLU A 256 12.46 -20.31 -44.64
CA GLU A 256 12.85 -19.37 -45.72
C GLU A 256 11.65 -18.53 -46.15
N ARG A 257 10.52 -19.14 -46.53
CA ARG A 257 9.36 -18.37 -47.03
C ARG A 257 8.61 -17.61 -45.95
N LYS A 258 8.30 -18.23 -44.80
CA LYS A 258 7.43 -17.61 -43.77
C LYS A 258 8.18 -16.85 -42.68
N CYS A 259 9.47 -17.12 -42.50
CA CYS A 259 10.32 -16.50 -41.48
C CYS A 259 11.54 -15.74 -42.04
N ALA A 260 11.71 -15.71 -43.37
CA ALA A 260 12.77 -14.97 -44.07
C ALA A 260 14.21 -15.31 -43.66
N TYR A 261 14.47 -16.54 -43.21
CA TYR A 261 15.84 -17.03 -42.99
C TYR A 261 16.48 -17.49 -44.29
N ARG A 262 17.82 -17.47 -44.36
CA ARG A 262 18.59 -18.09 -45.43
C ARG A 262 19.31 -19.34 -44.93
N LEU A 263 18.90 -20.52 -45.42
CA LEU A 263 19.52 -21.79 -45.05
C LEU A 263 20.54 -22.21 -46.13
N PHE A 264 21.58 -22.93 -45.71
CA PHE A 264 22.43 -23.71 -46.62
C PHE A 264 22.15 -25.20 -46.41
N ILE A 265 21.76 -25.87 -47.48
CA ILE A 265 21.51 -27.32 -47.50
C ILE A 265 22.43 -27.94 -48.56
N PHE A 266 23.38 -28.74 -48.10
CA PHE A 266 24.30 -29.47 -48.97
C PHE A 266 23.51 -30.45 -49.87
N GLY A 267 23.84 -30.50 -51.16
CA GLY A 267 23.05 -31.17 -52.20
C GLY A 267 21.96 -30.33 -52.88
N ARG A 268 21.54 -29.19 -52.29
CA ARG A 268 20.61 -28.22 -52.90
C ARG A 268 21.33 -26.95 -53.36
N ASP A 269 22.21 -26.45 -52.50
CA ASP A 269 22.80 -25.10 -52.64
C ASP A 269 24.28 -25.13 -53.07
N GLU A 270 24.83 -26.31 -53.36
CA GLU A 270 26.21 -26.50 -53.82
C GLU A 270 26.36 -26.19 -55.32
N LEU A 271 27.52 -25.64 -55.70
CA LEU A 271 27.87 -25.42 -57.09
C LEU A 271 28.63 -26.65 -57.62
N PRO A 272 28.27 -27.18 -58.81
CA PRO A 272 28.97 -28.31 -59.39
C PRO A 272 30.40 -27.90 -59.80
N GLY A 273 31.40 -28.71 -59.43
CA GLY A 273 32.81 -28.53 -59.84
C GLY A 273 33.77 -28.07 -58.75
N GLU A 274 33.29 -27.79 -57.54
CA GLU A 274 34.11 -27.43 -56.37
C GLU A 274 34.47 -28.65 -55.52
N GLY A 275 35.56 -28.55 -54.75
CA GLY A 275 35.96 -29.59 -53.81
C GLY A 275 34.96 -29.68 -52.64
N ILE A 276 34.33 -30.84 -52.46
CA ILE A 276 33.29 -31.09 -51.44
C ILE A 276 33.74 -30.58 -50.05
N SER A 277 35.00 -30.79 -49.69
CA SER A 277 35.54 -30.39 -48.40
C SER A 277 35.58 -28.89 -48.18
N ASP A 278 35.92 -28.13 -49.23
CA ASP A 278 36.09 -26.69 -49.17
C ASP A 278 34.72 -26.01 -49.11
N VAL A 279 33.77 -26.49 -49.92
CA VAL A 279 32.37 -26.03 -49.90
C VAL A 279 31.74 -26.17 -48.52
N ILE A 280 31.89 -27.35 -47.90
CA ILE A 280 31.35 -27.62 -46.57
C ILE A 280 31.98 -26.69 -45.54
N ASN A 281 33.30 -26.57 -45.53
CA ASN A 281 34.02 -25.73 -44.56
C ASN A 281 33.63 -24.25 -44.71
N GLU A 282 33.54 -23.76 -45.94
CA GLU A 282 33.13 -22.39 -46.23
C GLU A 282 31.67 -22.14 -45.84
N ALA A 283 30.74 -23.01 -46.24
CA ALA A 283 29.32 -22.89 -45.92
C ALA A 283 29.07 -22.89 -44.41
N ILE A 284 29.77 -23.76 -43.67
CA ILE A 284 29.72 -23.83 -42.21
C ILE A 284 30.27 -22.53 -41.59
N SER A 285 31.43 -22.03 -42.08
CA SER A 285 32.02 -20.78 -41.62
C SER A 285 31.09 -19.57 -41.86
N GLN A 286 30.40 -19.56 -43.01
CA GLN A 286 29.44 -18.54 -43.43
C GLN A 286 28.06 -18.66 -42.75
N SER A 287 27.86 -19.65 -41.88
CA SER A 287 26.59 -19.90 -41.20
C SER A 287 26.58 -19.42 -39.75
N ARG A 288 25.44 -18.87 -39.29
CA ARG A 288 25.27 -18.40 -37.90
C ARG A 288 24.87 -19.52 -36.93
N ARG A 289 24.24 -20.58 -37.42
CA ARG A 289 23.78 -21.75 -36.65
C ARG A 289 24.06 -23.03 -37.42
N LEU A 290 24.16 -24.13 -36.68
CA LEU A 290 24.15 -25.48 -37.24
C LEU A 290 22.86 -26.16 -36.82
N ILE A 291 22.02 -26.57 -37.76
CA ILE A 291 20.83 -27.39 -37.50
C ILE A 291 21.19 -28.84 -37.80
N ILE A 292 21.05 -29.72 -36.82
CA ILE A 292 21.26 -31.16 -36.99
C ILE A 292 19.91 -31.85 -36.90
N ILE A 293 19.51 -32.54 -37.97
CA ILE A 293 18.24 -33.26 -38.04
C ILE A 293 18.49 -34.75 -37.82
N LEU A 294 17.85 -35.29 -36.78
CA LEU A 294 17.90 -36.70 -36.43
C LEU A 294 16.54 -37.36 -36.69
N GLY A 295 16.56 -38.49 -37.41
CA GLY A 295 15.42 -39.40 -37.54
C GLY A 295 15.46 -40.53 -36.51
N ALA A 296 14.37 -41.30 -36.40
CA ALA A 296 14.40 -42.58 -35.69
C ALA A 296 15.07 -43.63 -36.60
N THR A 297 16.39 -43.67 -36.60
CA THR A 297 17.12 -44.75 -37.29
C THR A 297 17.91 -45.59 -36.31
N LEU A 298 17.97 -46.89 -36.64
CA LEU A 298 18.74 -47.92 -35.97
C LEU A 298 20.25 -47.55 -35.96
N PRO A 299 21.03 -48.13 -35.02
CA PRO A 299 22.43 -47.79 -34.78
C PRO A 299 23.38 -47.88 -35.99
N GLU A 300 22.98 -48.52 -37.08
CA GLU A 300 23.85 -48.80 -38.24
C GLU A 300 23.87 -47.70 -39.31
N TYR A 301 23.03 -46.68 -39.19
CA TYR A 301 22.90 -45.60 -40.18
C TYR A 301 23.43 -44.27 -39.65
N HIS A 302 24.60 -44.32 -39.02
CA HIS A 302 25.32 -43.12 -38.64
C HIS A 302 25.59 -42.26 -39.88
N LEU A 303 25.52 -40.94 -39.68
CA LEU A 303 26.00 -39.87 -40.55
C LEU A 303 27.37 -40.28 -41.15
N LYS A 304 27.34 -41.02 -42.26
CA LYS A 304 28.51 -41.65 -42.88
C LYS A 304 29.39 -40.65 -43.65
N ASP A 305 29.00 -39.39 -43.63
CA ASP A 305 29.81 -38.29 -44.13
C ASP A 305 30.74 -37.84 -43.00
N ASP A 306 31.78 -38.66 -42.78
CA ASP A 306 32.76 -38.48 -41.71
C ASP A 306 33.34 -37.06 -41.73
N PHE A 307 33.52 -36.49 -42.92
CA PHE A 307 34.13 -35.18 -43.10
C PHE A 307 33.19 -34.03 -42.70
N GLU A 308 31.94 -34.02 -43.19
CA GLU A 308 30.97 -32.96 -42.88
C GLU A 308 30.70 -32.89 -41.37
N GLN A 309 30.48 -34.04 -40.75
CA GLN A 309 30.27 -34.14 -39.31
C GLN A 309 31.49 -33.68 -38.53
N GLN A 310 32.71 -34.09 -38.91
CA GLN A 310 33.93 -33.70 -38.21
C GLN A 310 34.13 -32.18 -38.22
N ILE A 311 33.99 -31.52 -39.37
CA ILE A 311 34.11 -30.07 -39.47
C ILE A 311 33.05 -29.38 -38.62
N ALA A 312 31.78 -29.77 -38.80
CA ALA A 312 30.67 -29.13 -38.10
C ALA A 312 30.80 -29.28 -36.58
N MET A 313 31.17 -30.47 -36.09
CA MET A 313 31.37 -30.71 -34.66
C MET A 313 32.57 -29.94 -34.12
N TYR A 314 33.68 -29.88 -34.87
CA TYR A 314 34.87 -29.15 -34.45
C TYR A 314 34.60 -27.63 -34.35
N ASP A 315 33.99 -27.02 -35.36
CA ASP A 315 33.69 -25.59 -35.33
C ASP A 315 32.60 -25.23 -34.30
N ALA A 316 31.63 -26.12 -34.05
CA ALA A 316 30.56 -25.87 -33.11
C ALA A 316 30.93 -26.17 -31.64
N LEU A 317 31.63 -27.26 -31.35
CA LEU A 317 31.91 -27.72 -29.98
C LEU A 317 33.29 -27.30 -29.48
N ILE A 318 34.31 -27.29 -30.34
CA ILE A 318 35.69 -26.97 -29.95
C ILE A 318 35.97 -25.49 -30.13
N ARG A 319 35.74 -24.95 -31.34
CA ARG A 319 35.96 -23.52 -31.59
C ARG A 319 34.83 -22.62 -31.08
N ASN A 320 33.66 -23.20 -30.75
CA ASN A 320 32.47 -22.48 -30.29
C ASN A 320 32.07 -21.32 -31.22
N LYS A 321 32.28 -21.48 -32.54
CA LYS A 321 31.99 -20.46 -33.56
C LYS A 321 30.49 -20.34 -33.88
N MET A 322 29.73 -21.39 -33.64
CA MET A 322 28.30 -21.43 -33.91
C MET A 322 27.54 -22.26 -32.88
N LYS A 323 26.28 -21.89 -32.65
CA LYS A 323 25.39 -22.66 -31.78
C LYS A 323 24.69 -23.74 -32.59
N VAL A 324 24.55 -24.92 -31.98
CA VAL A 324 23.87 -26.07 -32.56
C VAL A 324 22.40 -26.07 -32.18
N ILE A 325 21.56 -26.52 -33.10
CA ILE A 325 20.13 -26.73 -32.92
C ILE A 325 19.84 -28.18 -33.29
N LEU A 326 19.58 -29.01 -32.27
CA LEU A 326 19.26 -30.41 -32.48
C LEU A 326 17.76 -30.58 -32.71
N VAL A 327 17.37 -31.13 -33.86
CA VAL A 327 15.97 -31.38 -34.24
C VAL A 327 15.73 -32.88 -34.30
N GLU A 328 14.74 -33.36 -33.55
CA GLU A 328 14.31 -34.77 -33.56
C GLU A 328 13.01 -34.88 -34.36
N LEU A 329 13.01 -35.63 -35.45
CA LEU A 329 11.80 -35.88 -36.23
C LEU A 329 10.87 -36.90 -35.58
N GLU A 330 11.44 -37.81 -34.78
CA GLU A 330 10.72 -38.87 -34.07
C GLU A 330 11.32 -39.13 -32.68
N LYS A 331 10.67 -39.98 -31.86
CA LYS A 331 11.20 -40.34 -30.53
C LYS A 331 12.40 -41.27 -30.70
N ILE A 332 13.59 -40.74 -30.47
CA ILE A 332 14.81 -41.56 -30.44
C ILE A 332 14.87 -42.30 -29.11
N SER A 333 14.67 -43.62 -29.15
CA SER A 333 14.65 -44.49 -27.96
C SER A 333 16.06 -44.81 -27.43
N TYR A 334 17.09 -44.76 -28.27
CA TYR A 334 18.44 -45.26 -27.95
C TYR A 334 19.55 -44.22 -28.18
N TYR A 335 19.58 -43.17 -27.36
CA TYR A 335 20.65 -42.17 -27.37
C TYR A 335 22.03 -42.70 -26.94
N LYS A 336 22.09 -43.86 -26.28
CA LYS A 336 23.35 -44.45 -25.80
C LYS A 336 24.34 -44.76 -26.92
N ASN A 337 23.84 -45.06 -28.11
CA ASN A 337 24.64 -45.42 -29.27
C ASN A 337 24.97 -44.22 -30.16
N MET A 338 24.57 -43.00 -29.77
CA MET A 338 24.91 -41.78 -30.51
C MET A 338 26.35 -41.35 -30.21
N PRO A 339 27.02 -40.67 -31.17
CA PRO A 339 28.32 -40.07 -30.94
C PRO A 339 28.34 -39.19 -29.69
N GLU A 340 29.49 -39.14 -29.01
CA GLU A 340 29.65 -38.38 -27.77
C GLU A 340 29.31 -36.89 -27.95
N SER A 341 29.65 -36.31 -29.11
CA SER A 341 29.29 -34.94 -29.48
C SER A 341 27.78 -34.69 -29.44
N ILE A 342 26.98 -35.59 -30.03
CA ILE A 342 25.52 -35.48 -30.08
C ILE A 342 24.91 -35.69 -28.69
N ARG A 343 25.41 -36.66 -27.91
CA ARG A 343 24.99 -36.86 -26.51
C ARG A 343 25.25 -35.63 -25.66
N TYR A 344 26.43 -35.02 -25.81
CA TYR A 344 26.81 -33.79 -25.14
C TYR A 344 25.89 -32.62 -25.51
N ILE A 345 25.63 -32.43 -26.81
CA ILE A 345 24.71 -31.38 -27.31
C ILE A 345 23.32 -31.57 -26.71
N LYS A 346 22.79 -32.81 -26.77
CA LYS A 346 21.46 -33.13 -26.22
C LYS A 346 21.37 -32.83 -24.73
N GLN A 347 22.39 -33.15 -23.95
CA GLN A 347 22.42 -32.91 -22.51
C GLN A 347 22.51 -31.41 -22.16
N LYS A 348 23.31 -30.65 -22.91
CA LYS A 348 23.57 -29.23 -22.62
C LYS A 348 22.53 -28.28 -23.20
N GLN A 349 22.06 -28.53 -24.42
CA GLN A 349 21.21 -27.62 -25.20
C GLN A 349 19.78 -28.16 -25.37
N GLY A 350 19.55 -29.45 -25.12
CA GLY A 350 18.28 -30.11 -25.39
C GLY A 350 18.09 -30.46 -26.87
N ALA A 351 16.87 -30.86 -27.24
CA ALA A 351 16.49 -30.99 -28.65
C ALA A 351 15.07 -30.49 -28.88
N VAL A 352 14.83 -29.95 -30.07
CA VAL A 352 13.51 -29.52 -30.54
C VAL A 352 12.85 -30.71 -31.23
N ARG A 353 11.79 -31.23 -30.61
CA ARG A 353 11.12 -32.44 -31.10
C ARG A 353 9.91 -32.12 -31.96
N TRP A 354 9.91 -32.63 -33.18
CA TRP A 354 8.76 -32.70 -34.07
C TRP A 354 7.77 -33.74 -33.56
N LYS A 355 6.48 -33.39 -33.50
CA LYS A 355 5.40 -34.25 -32.97
C LYS A 355 4.17 -34.28 -33.90
N GLY A 356 4.31 -33.85 -35.16
CA GLY A 356 3.16 -33.62 -36.04
C GLY A 356 3.18 -34.45 -37.31
N GLU A 357 1.99 -34.68 -37.87
CA GLU A 357 1.81 -35.04 -39.28
C GLU A 357 1.98 -33.79 -40.17
N PHE A 358 2.34 -33.97 -41.44
CA PHE A 358 2.49 -32.89 -42.42
C PHE A 358 1.14 -32.34 -42.89
N THR A 359 0.47 -31.60 -42.00
CA THR A 359 -0.77 -30.88 -42.31
C THR A 359 -0.51 -29.39 -42.36
N ASP A 360 -1.28 -28.63 -43.15
CA ASP A 360 -1.11 -27.17 -43.29
C ASP A 360 -1.18 -26.42 -41.95
N LYS A 361 -1.97 -26.93 -41.00
CA LYS A 361 -2.04 -26.41 -39.62
C LYS A 361 -0.70 -26.56 -38.87
N ASN A 362 0.03 -27.64 -39.12
CA ASN A 362 1.33 -27.92 -38.51
C ASN A 362 2.50 -27.15 -39.17
N LEU A 363 2.29 -26.62 -40.39
CA LEU A 363 3.25 -25.78 -41.14
C LEU A 363 3.14 -24.28 -40.83
N SER A 364 2.32 -23.90 -39.84
CA SER A 364 2.22 -22.51 -39.37
C SER A 364 3.38 -22.14 -38.45
N LYS A 365 4.02 -20.98 -38.68
CA LYS A 365 5.09 -20.46 -37.81
C LYS A 365 4.69 -20.26 -36.34
N LYS A 366 3.39 -20.32 -36.03
CA LYS A 366 2.81 -20.16 -34.69
C LYS A 366 2.75 -21.47 -33.88
N THR A 367 3.01 -22.63 -34.48
CA THR A 367 2.97 -23.89 -33.71
C THR A 367 4.12 -23.97 -32.71
N LYS A 368 3.94 -24.80 -31.68
CA LYS A 368 4.92 -24.96 -30.60
C LYS A 368 6.30 -25.33 -31.13
N PHE A 369 6.39 -26.23 -32.11
CA PHE A 369 7.65 -26.65 -32.72
C PHE A 369 8.38 -25.47 -33.37
N TRP A 370 7.72 -24.76 -34.29
CA TRP A 370 8.36 -23.67 -35.03
C TRP A 370 8.71 -22.48 -34.13
N LYS A 371 7.91 -22.18 -33.11
CA LYS A 371 8.27 -21.18 -32.08
C LYS A 371 9.55 -21.58 -31.32
N HIS A 372 9.68 -22.84 -30.91
CA HIS A 372 10.89 -23.32 -30.23
C HIS A 372 12.09 -23.33 -31.17
N LEU A 373 11.92 -23.70 -32.45
CA LEU A 373 13.00 -23.66 -33.43
C LEU A 373 13.49 -22.22 -33.67
N ARG A 374 12.56 -21.28 -33.90
CA ARG A 374 12.84 -19.84 -34.08
C ARG A 374 13.51 -19.20 -32.86
N TYR A 375 13.20 -19.69 -31.66
CA TYR A 375 13.86 -19.21 -30.44
C TYR A 375 15.38 -19.44 -30.45
N TYR A 376 15.83 -20.57 -31.01
CA TYR A 376 17.26 -20.93 -31.12
C TYR A 376 17.93 -20.37 -32.39
N MET A 377 17.15 -20.07 -33.43
CA MET A 377 17.61 -19.36 -34.63
C MET A 377 18.16 -17.96 -34.31
N PRO A 378 18.98 -17.37 -35.22
CA PRO A 378 19.37 -15.96 -35.13
C PRO A 378 18.14 -15.04 -35.23
N GLN A 379 18.32 -13.73 -35.06
CA GLN A 379 17.22 -12.78 -35.27
C GLN A 379 16.75 -12.83 -36.73
N GLU A 380 15.45 -12.68 -36.95
CA GLU A 380 14.87 -12.63 -38.30
C GLU A 380 15.42 -11.40 -39.02
N GLN A 381 15.99 -11.63 -40.20
CA GLN A 381 16.35 -10.56 -41.10
C GLN A 381 15.05 -10.15 -41.79
N HIS A 382 14.45 -9.05 -41.35
CA HIS A 382 13.38 -8.44 -42.14
C HIS A 382 14.05 -7.97 -43.43
N LYS A 383 13.71 -8.59 -44.57
CA LYS A 383 13.92 -7.95 -45.86
C LYS A 383 12.99 -6.75 -45.86
N ASP A 384 13.53 -5.59 -45.49
CA ASP A 384 12.88 -4.34 -45.81
C ASP A 384 12.68 -4.34 -47.33
N LEU A 385 11.45 -3.99 -47.73
CA LEU A 385 11.10 -3.80 -49.13
C LEU A 385 12.01 -2.72 -49.72
N GLU A 386 13.08 -3.13 -50.39
CA GLU A 386 13.88 -2.27 -51.27
C GLU A 386 13.13 -1.87 -52.55
N ASP A 387 11.84 -2.19 -52.68
CA ASP A 387 10.99 -1.81 -53.81
C ASP A 387 10.10 -0.57 -53.56
N MET A 388 10.29 0.19 -52.46
CA MET A 388 9.48 1.38 -52.15
C MET A 388 10.26 2.70 -51.98
N TYR A 389 11.52 2.77 -52.42
CA TYR A 389 12.30 4.03 -52.45
C TYR A 389 12.69 4.47 -53.87
N SER A 390 11.86 4.19 -54.88
CA SER A 390 11.91 4.89 -56.17
C SER A 390 10.76 5.86 -56.41
N ASN A 391 9.86 6.05 -55.44
CA ASN A 391 8.74 6.98 -55.62
C ASN A 391 8.22 7.53 -54.29
N SER A 392 8.79 8.65 -53.86
CA SER A 392 8.02 9.76 -53.28
C SER A 392 8.99 10.89 -52.96
N ASP A 393 9.27 11.66 -54.01
CA ASP A 393 9.42 13.09 -53.85
C ASP A 393 8.24 13.66 -53.03
N ASN A 394 8.58 14.64 -52.20
CA ASN A 394 7.73 15.72 -51.69
C ASN A 394 6.78 15.48 -50.50
N LYS A 395 7.07 16.28 -49.45
CA LYS A 395 6.15 16.97 -48.51
C LYS A 395 5.51 16.09 -47.42
N CYS A 396 5.47 16.46 -46.13
CA CYS A 396 5.75 17.70 -45.38
C CYS A 396 6.53 17.36 -44.10
#